data_AF-A0A957SWI2-F1
#
_entry.id   AF-A0A957SWI2-F1
#
_cell.length_a   1.000
_cell.length_b   1.000
_cell.length_c   1.000
_cell.angle_alpha   90.00
_cell.angle_beta   90.00
_cell.angle_gamma   90.00
#
_symmetry.space_group_name_H-M   'P 1'
#
loop_
_entity.id
_entity.type
_entity.pdbx_description
1 polymer ?
#
loop_
_entity_poly.entity_id
_entity_poly.type
_entity_poly.pdbx_seq_one_letter_code
_entity_poly.pdbx_strand_id
1 'polypeptide(L)'
;MKQESFKSLIAVCIALVTVLGATAACLASVAVSNAGDADFSGLDASIRSQREEIVNYANAYQHYRAFTAYVRYNELGNLLYDPTADEQTNIRNGALQREAWGLASGLSSSFFNPRYINPDGQYDIERELQEAYAEDDQNEDLDFEPYFAESDQFRRQSSFLSATMIVLAVSFWFFTLAQATEKQFKYIWAGLGVFAGLVGIAGIIIGSLLA
;
A
#
# COMPACT_ATOMS: atom_id res chain seq x y z
N MET A 1 14.54 56.70 27.01
CA MET A 1 13.33 55.83 27.02
C MET A 1 13.08 55.02 25.73
N LYS A 2 13.63 55.34 24.55
CA LYS A 2 13.32 54.60 23.28
C LYS A 2 14.12 53.30 23.02
N GLN A 3 15.23 53.06 23.73
CA GLN A 3 16.08 51.86 23.50
C GLN A 3 15.63 50.65 24.33
N GLU A 4 15.25 50.86 25.60
CA GLU A 4 14.75 49.82 26.51
C GLU A 4 13.45 49.17 25.97
N SER A 5 12.50 49.98 25.50
CA SER A 5 11.24 49.50 24.93
C SER A 5 11.44 48.69 23.64
N PHE A 6 12.41 49.05 22.80
CA PHE A 6 12.74 48.31 21.58
C PHE A 6 13.36 46.93 21.88
N LYS A 7 14.28 46.87 22.86
CA LYS A 7 14.87 45.60 23.31
C LYS A 7 13.80 44.67 23.89
N SER A 8 12.88 45.21 24.70
CA SER A 8 11.75 44.45 25.23
C SER A 8 10.81 43.94 24.12
N LEU A 9 10.49 44.77 23.13
CA LEU A 9 9.64 44.37 22.00
C LEU A 9 10.28 43.25 21.17
N ILE A 10 11.56 43.36 20.84
CA ILE A 10 12.26 42.30 20.11
C ILE A 10 12.31 41.00 20.92
N ALA A 11 12.55 41.09 22.24
CA ALA A 11 12.54 39.91 23.10
C ALA A 11 11.18 39.18 23.06
N VAL A 12 10.07 39.93 23.02
CA VAL A 12 8.72 39.35 22.84
C VAL A 12 8.58 38.70 21.46
N CYS A 13 9.06 39.35 20.39
CA CYS A 13 9.03 38.77 19.04
C CYS A 13 9.84 37.46 18.96
N ILE A 14 11.01 37.42 19.59
CA ILE A 14 11.84 36.20 19.68
C ILE A 14 11.07 35.09 20.40
N ALA A 15 10.47 35.38 21.55
CA ALA A 15 9.67 34.39 22.28
C ALA A 15 8.51 33.86 21.42
N LEU A 16 7.85 34.73 20.66
CA LEU A 16 6.74 34.37 19.78
C LEU A 16 7.21 33.45 18.64
N VAL A 17 8.32 33.79 17.96
CA VAL A 17 8.91 32.93 16.90
C VAL A 17 9.34 31.57 17.44
N THR A 18 9.90 31.52 18.64
CA THR A 18 10.28 30.25 19.29
C THR A 18 9.07 29.35 19.53
N VAL A 19 7.96 29.91 20.04
CA VAL A 19 6.71 29.16 20.23
C VAL A 19 6.16 28.66 18.89
N LEU A 20 6.14 29.51 17.85
CA LEU A 20 5.71 29.11 16.52
C LEU A 20 6.58 28.01 15.92
N GLY A 21 7.89 28.08 16.12
CA GLY A 21 8.83 27.04 15.67
C GLY A 21 8.56 25.70 16.36
N ALA A 22 8.27 25.71 17.67
CA ALA A 22 7.88 24.52 18.41
C ALA A 22 6.53 23.94 17.92
N THR A 23 5.55 24.80 17.61
CA THR A 23 4.27 24.37 17.02
C THR A 23 4.46 23.73 15.64
N ALA A 24 5.28 24.35 14.77
CA ALA A 24 5.59 23.78 13.45
C ALA A 24 6.27 22.42 13.56
N ALA A 25 7.21 22.26 14.51
CA ALA A 25 7.87 20.98 14.78
C ALA A 25 6.87 19.91 15.25
N CYS A 26 5.93 20.28 16.12
CA CYS A 26 4.88 19.36 16.59
C CYS A 26 3.98 18.90 15.44
N LEU A 27 3.50 19.83 14.60
CA LEU A 27 2.69 19.50 13.44
C LEU A 27 3.45 18.63 12.43
N ALA A 28 4.73 18.93 12.18
CA ALA A 28 5.57 18.13 11.31
C ALA A 28 5.74 16.70 11.83
N SER A 29 5.91 16.54 13.15
CA SER A 29 6.02 15.23 13.79
C SER A 29 4.73 14.41 13.66
N VAL A 30 3.56 15.03 13.82
CA VAL A 30 2.27 14.35 13.63
C VAL A 30 2.11 13.89 12.18
N ALA A 31 2.46 14.73 11.21
CA ALA A 31 2.43 14.35 9.80
C ALA A 31 3.38 13.17 9.49
N VAL A 32 4.57 13.11 10.08
CA VAL A 32 5.46 11.94 9.93
C VAL A 32 4.84 10.68 10.52
N SER A 33 4.21 10.77 11.70
CA SER A 33 3.54 9.62 12.31
C SER A 33 2.41 9.09 11.43
N ASN A 34 1.53 9.98 10.94
CA ASN A 34 0.44 9.58 10.05
C ASN A 34 0.95 8.98 8.73
N ALA A 35 2.04 9.53 8.16
CA ALA A 35 2.68 8.95 6.99
C ALA A 35 3.19 7.52 7.27
N GLY A 36 3.78 7.30 8.44
CA GLY A 36 4.26 5.98 8.86
C GLY A 36 3.13 4.98 9.05
N ASP A 37 2.01 5.40 9.64
CA ASP A 37 0.83 4.56 9.80
C ASP A 37 0.24 4.16 8.44
N ALA A 38 0.12 5.13 7.50
CA ALA A 38 -0.34 4.88 6.15
C ALA A 38 0.61 3.97 5.35
N ASP A 39 1.94 4.16 5.46
CA ASP A 39 2.94 3.25 4.87
C ASP A 39 2.78 1.82 5.40
N PHE A 40 2.55 1.66 6.71
CA PHE A 40 2.35 0.35 7.31
C PHE A 40 1.08 -0.33 6.79
N SER A 41 -0.02 0.40 6.71
CA SER A 41 -1.28 -0.10 6.10
C SER A 41 -1.11 -0.48 4.63
N GLY A 42 -0.40 0.35 3.84
CA GLY A 42 -0.10 0.04 2.44
C GLY A 42 0.76 -1.21 2.28
N LEU A 43 1.76 -1.40 3.15
CA LEU A 43 2.57 -2.62 3.17
C LEU A 43 1.75 -3.85 3.53
N ASP A 44 0.90 -3.77 4.55
CA ASP A 44 0.03 -4.87 4.95
C ASP A 44 -0.94 -5.26 3.83
N ALA A 45 -1.60 -4.28 3.19
CA ALA A 45 -2.46 -4.50 2.03
C ALA A 45 -1.69 -5.14 0.85
N SER A 46 -0.46 -4.69 0.57
CA SER A 46 0.38 -5.28 -0.49
C SER A 46 0.78 -6.73 -0.21
N ILE A 47 1.01 -7.07 1.07
CA ILE A 47 1.32 -8.44 1.49
C ILE A 47 0.09 -9.33 1.37
N ARG A 48 -1.11 -8.82 1.69
CA ARG A 48 -2.38 -9.55 1.51
C ARG A 48 -2.67 -9.78 0.04
N SER A 49 -2.59 -8.74 -0.79
CA SER A 49 -2.69 -8.84 -2.25
C SER A 49 -1.77 -9.92 -2.83
N GLN A 50 -0.49 -9.89 -2.46
CA GLN A 50 0.48 -10.87 -2.94
C GLN A 50 0.24 -12.28 -2.39
N ARG A 51 -0.28 -12.39 -1.15
CA ARG A 51 -0.66 -13.69 -0.57
C ARG A 51 -1.81 -14.30 -1.36
N GLU A 52 -2.89 -13.56 -1.57
CA GLU A 52 -4.08 -14.05 -2.27
C GLU A 52 -3.75 -14.40 -3.72
N GLU A 53 -2.92 -13.59 -4.38
CA GLU A 53 -2.38 -13.94 -5.70
C GLU A 53 -1.69 -15.32 -5.71
N ILE A 54 -0.76 -15.55 -4.78
CA ILE A 54 -0.03 -16.83 -4.68
C ILE A 54 -0.98 -17.99 -4.35
N VAL A 55 -1.92 -17.79 -3.44
CA VAL A 55 -2.91 -18.81 -3.04
C VAL A 55 -3.80 -19.17 -4.22
N ASN A 56 -4.31 -18.19 -4.95
CA ASN A 56 -5.14 -18.38 -6.13
C ASN A 56 -4.41 -19.14 -7.23
N TYR A 57 -3.18 -18.73 -7.55
CA TYR A 57 -2.35 -19.48 -8.49
C TYR A 57 -2.10 -20.91 -8.02
N ALA A 58 -1.74 -21.11 -6.74
CA ALA A 58 -1.49 -22.44 -6.21
C ALA A 58 -2.72 -23.34 -6.32
N ASN A 59 -3.91 -22.84 -5.97
CA ASN A 59 -5.16 -23.57 -6.06
C ASN A 59 -5.56 -23.86 -7.51
N ALA A 60 -5.54 -22.85 -8.38
CA ALA A 60 -5.90 -23.01 -9.79
C ALA A 60 -4.98 -24.03 -10.51
N TYR A 61 -3.67 -23.99 -10.24
CA TYR A 61 -2.74 -24.98 -10.79
C TYR A 61 -2.89 -26.38 -10.17
N GLN A 62 -3.29 -26.48 -8.89
CA GLN A 62 -3.65 -27.77 -8.29
C GLN A 62 -4.88 -28.37 -8.97
N HIS A 63 -5.92 -27.57 -9.20
CA HIS A 63 -7.12 -27.99 -9.91
C HIS A 63 -6.84 -28.36 -11.37
N TYR A 64 -6.01 -27.57 -12.06
CA TYR A 64 -5.57 -27.90 -13.42
C TYR A 64 -4.77 -29.22 -13.47
N ARG A 65 -3.89 -29.46 -12.50
CA ARG A 65 -3.19 -30.74 -12.38
C ARG A 65 -4.16 -31.90 -12.13
N ALA A 66 -5.18 -31.71 -11.31
CA ALA A 66 -6.22 -32.71 -11.09
C ALA A 66 -7.04 -32.98 -12.36
N PHE A 67 -7.37 -31.94 -13.12
CA PHE A 67 -8.04 -32.04 -14.42
C PHE A 67 -7.22 -32.83 -15.44
N THR A 68 -5.93 -32.52 -15.60
CA THR A 68 -5.05 -33.27 -16.52
C THR A 68 -4.89 -34.73 -16.11
N ALA A 69 -4.82 -35.01 -14.81
CA ALA A 69 -4.84 -36.38 -14.29
C ALA A 69 -6.17 -37.08 -14.59
N TYR A 70 -7.30 -36.40 -14.42
CA TYR A 70 -8.62 -36.89 -14.78
C TYR A 70 -8.69 -37.28 -16.27
N VAL A 71 -8.30 -36.39 -17.17
CA VAL A 71 -8.29 -36.66 -18.63
C VAL A 71 -7.43 -37.88 -18.94
N ARG A 72 -6.24 -37.97 -18.34
CA ARG A 72 -5.34 -39.10 -18.53
C ARG A 72 -5.95 -40.42 -18.09
N TYR A 73 -6.57 -40.48 -16.91
CA TYR A 73 -7.18 -41.71 -16.39
C TYR A 73 -8.47 -42.07 -17.13
N ASN A 74 -9.25 -41.06 -17.53
CA ASN A 74 -10.44 -41.27 -18.35
C ASN A 74 -10.07 -41.89 -19.70
N GLU A 75 -9.06 -41.34 -20.37
CA GLU A 75 -8.58 -41.85 -21.65
C GLU A 75 -7.93 -43.24 -21.51
N LEU A 76 -7.16 -43.48 -20.45
CA LEU A 76 -6.63 -44.81 -20.16
C LEU A 76 -7.76 -45.85 -20.01
N GLY A 77 -8.83 -45.48 -19.29
CA GLY A 77 -10.00 -46.35 -19.16
C GLY A 77 -10.70 -46.60 -20.50
N ASN A 78 -10.80 -45.59 -21.37
CA ASN A 78 -11.36 -45.73 -22.72
C ASN A 78 -10.50 -46.65 -23.61
N LEU A 79 -9.18 -46.53 -23.55
CA LEU A 79 -8.25 -47.38 -24.31
C LEU A 79 -8.23 -48.84 -23.81
N LEU A 80 -8.50 -49.06 -22.52
CA LEU A 80 -8.63 -50.38 -21.94
C LEU A 80 -9.99 -51.03 -22.20
N TYR A 81 -10.98 -50.23 -22.60
CA TYR A 81 -12.31 -50.70 -22.96
C TYR A 81 -12.33 -51.22 -24.40
N ASP A 82 -12.37 -52.54 -24.54
CA ASP A 82 -12.56 -53.21 -25.83
C ASP A 82 -13.85 -54.05 -25.80
N PRO A 83 -14.93 -53.61 -26.47
CA PRO A 83 -16.19 -54.34 -26.50
C PRO A 83 -16.14 -55.62 -27.35
N THR A 84 -15.05 -55.82 -28.10
CA THR A 84 -14.84 -56.98 -28.99
C THR A 84 -13.77 -57.95 -28.47
N ALA A 85 -13.17 -57.66 -27.31
CA ALA A 85 -12.15 -58.50 -26.71
C ALA A 85 -12.68 -59.89 -26.32
N ASP A 86 -11.79 -60.89 -26.42
CA ASP A 86 -12.03 -62.23 -25.88
C ASP A 86 -12.15 -62.19 -24.34
N GLU A 87 -12.81 -63.21 -23.78
CA GLU A 87 -13.13 -63.28 -22.35
C GLU A 87 -11.89 -63.18 -21.45
N GLN A 88 -10.75 -63.73 -21.89
CA GLN A 88 -9.50 -63.68 -21.15
C GLN A 88 -8.91 -62.26 -21.12
N THR A 89 -8.93 -61.55 -22.25
CA THR A 89 -8.48 -60.15 -22.34
C THR A 89 -9.39 -59.21 -21.55
N ASN A 90 -10.70 -59.45 -21.59
CA ASN A 90 -11.68 -58.65 -20.84
C ASN A 90 -11.50 -58.81 -19.32
N ILE A 91 -11.25 -60.03 -18.82
CA ILE A 91 -10.95 -60.25 -17.40
C ILE A 91 -9.63 -59.56 -17.00
N ARG A 92 -8.59 -59.65 -17.84
CA ARG A 92 -7.28 -59.05 -17.56
C ARG A 92 -7.35 -57.52 -17.53
N ASN A 93 -8.02 -56.90 -18.51
CA ASN A 93 -8.08 -55.45 -18.64
C ASN A 93 -9.17 -54.83 -17.77
N GLY A 94 -10.24 -55.57 -17.47
CA GLY A 94 -11.40 -55.05 -16.75
C GLY A 94 -11.11 -54.59 -15.31
N ALA A 95 -10.12 -55.17 -14.63
CA ALA A 95 -9.68 -54.67 -13.32
C ALA A 95 -8.98 -53.31 -13.43
N LEU A 96 -8.04 -53.17 -14.37
CA LEU A 96 -7.30 -51.93 -14.64
C LEU A 96 -8.21 -50.82 -15.16
N GLN A 97 -9.19 -51.19 -15.98
CA GLN A 97 -10.20 -50.27 -16.51
C GLN A 97 -11.06 -49.67 -15.38
N ARG A 98 -11.58 -50.52 -14.48
CA ARG A 98 -12.38 -50.06 -13.33
C ARG A 98 -11.58 -49.17 -12.39
N GLU A 99 -10.30 -49.49 -12.20
CA GLU A 99 -9.39 -48.66 -11.42
C GLU A 99 -9.18 -47.29 -12.09
N ALA A 100 -8.88 -47.26 -13.39
CA ALA A 100 -8.67 -46.02 -14.14
C ALA A 100 -9.91 -45.10 -14.10
N TRP A 101 -11.09 -45.64 -14.38
CA TRP A 101 -12.34 -44.87 -14.28
C TRP A 101 -12.69 -44.49 -12.83
N GLY A 102 -12.38 -45.35 -11.85
CA GLY A 102 -12.56 -45.03 -10.44
C GLY A 102 -11.71 -43.83 -9.99
N LEU A 103 -10.44 -43.79 -10.42
CA LEU A 103 -9.54 -42.66 -10.16
C LEU A 103 -10.01 -41.39 -10.87
N ALA A 104 -10.44 -41.49 -12.14
CA ALA A 104 -10.99 -40.36 -12.88
C ALA A 104 -12.24 -39.80 -12.17
N SER A 105 -13.18 -40.67 -11.77
CA SER A 105 -14.38 -40.26 -11.05
C SER A 105 -14.04 -39.55 -9.73
N GLY A 106 -13.11 -40.09 -8.95
CA GLY A 106 -12.70 -39.48 -7.67
C GLY A 106 -12.01 -38.12 -7.83
N LEU A 107 -11.22 -37.94 -8.90
CA LEU A 107 -10.60 -36.65 -9.22
C LEU A 107 -11.66 -35.60 -9.59
N SER A 108 -12.63 -35.98 -10.43
CA SER A 108 -13.68 -35.07 -10.90
C SER A 108 -14.64 -34.60 -9.80
N SER A 109 -14.85 -35.41 -8.75
CA SER A 109 -15.79 -35.07 -7.67
C SER A 109 -15.20 -34.16 -6.60
N SER A 110 -13.88 -34.12 -6.45
CA SER A 110 -13.25 -33.60 -5.24
C SER A 110 -12.09 -32.62 -5.47
N PHE A 111 -11.55 -32.54 -6.68
CA PHE A 111 -10.28 -31.82 -6.91
C PHE A 111 -10.33 -30.73 -7.97
N PHE A 112 -11.44 -30.55 -8.70
CA PHE A 112 -11.63 -29.40 -9.60
C PHE A 112 -13.13 -29.19 -9.86
N ASN A 113 -13.53 -27.97 -10.20
CA ASN A 113 -14.93 -27.65 -10.48
C ASN A 113 -15.22 -27.76 -11.99
N PRO A 114 -16.20 -28.58 -12.43
CA PRO A 114 -16.55 -28.71 -13.84
C PRO A 114 -16.99 -27.39 -14.50
N ARG A 115 -17.41 -26.38 -13.72
CA ARG A 115 -17.81 -25.08 -14.27
C ARG A 115 -16.68 -24.37 -15.02
N TYR A 116 -15.42 -24.68 -14.69
CA TYR A 116 -14.24 -24.10 -15.32
C TYR A 116 -13.82 -24.85 -16.60
N ILE A 117 -14.54 -25.91 -16.97
CA ILE A 117 -14.32 -26.58 -18.26
C ILE A 117 -15.07 -25.81 -19.36
N ASN A 118 -14.37 -25.53 -20.44
CA ASN A 118 -14.90 -24.87 -21.61
C ASN A 118 -15.65 -25.87 -22.52
N PRO A 119 -16.51 -25.39 -23.44
CA PRO A 119 -17.22 -26.28 -24.37
C PRO A 119 -16.31 -27.12 -25.27
N ASP A 120 -15.05 -26.70 -25.45
CA ASP A 120 -14.00 -27.43 -26.16
C ASP A 120 -13.35 -28.55 -25.32
N GLY A 121 -13.74 -28.68 -24.05
CA GLY A 121 -13.22 -29.66 -23.11
C GLY A 121 -11.91 -29.26 -22.46
N GLN A 122 -11.41 -28.03 -22.65
CA GLN A 122 -10.22 -27.53 -21.97
C GLN A 122 -10.57 -26.89 -20.62
N TYR A 123 -9.62 -26.91 -19.69
CA TYR A 123 -9.80 -26.26 -18.38
C TYR A 123 -9.36 -24.80 -18.45
N ASP A 124 -10.27 -23.92 -18.06
CA ASP A 124 -10.09 -22.47 -18.09
C ASP A 124 -9.53 -21.96 -16.75
N ILE A 125 -8.20 -21.98 -16.65
CA ILE A 125 -7.46 -21.48 -15.48
C ILE A 125 -7.71 -19.98 -15.30
N GLU A 126 -7.75 -19.23 -16.40
CA GLU A 126 -7.89 -17.78 -16.38
C GLU A 126 -9.24 -17.38 -15.78
N ARG A 127 -10.32 -18.05 -16.18
CA ARG A 127 -11.65 -17.81 -15.60
C ARG A 127 -11.71 -18.13 -14.11
N GLU A 128 -11.05 -19.20 -13.67
CA GLU A 128 -10.98 -19.54 -12.25
C GLU A 128 -10.20 -18.49 -11.46
N LEU A 129 -9.05 -18.05 -11.96
CA LEU A 129 -8.25 -16.99 -11.34
C LEU A 129 -9.03 -15.67 -11.26
N GLN A 130 -9.71 -15.28 -12.33
CA GLN A 130 -10.52 -14.06 -12.35
C GLN A 130 -11.67 -14.09 -11.34
N GLU A 131 -12.32 -15.25 -11.18
CA GLU A 131 -13.37 -15.41 -10.18
C GLU A 131 -12.80 -15.35 -8.77
N ALA A 132 -11.65 -15.98 -8.52
CA ALA A 132 -10.96 -15.93 -7.23
C ALA A 132 -10.52 -14.49 -6.87
N TYR A 133 -9.88 -13.77 -7.79
CA TYR A 133 -9.54 -12.36 -7.57
C TYR A 133 -10.77 -11.49 -7.29
N ALA A 134 -11.87 -11.72 -8.01
CA ALA A 134 -13.10 -10.98 -7.77
C ALA A 134 -13.77 -11.31 -6.43
N GLU A 135 -13.54 -12.50 -5.88
CA GLU A 135 -13.98 -12.90 -4.55
C GLU A 135 -13.08 -12.26 -3.47
N ASP A 136 -11.77 -12.26 -3.67
CA ASP A 136 -10.82 -11.68 -2.72
C ASP A 136 -10.96 -10.16 -2.63
N ASP A 137 -11.17 -9.47 -3.76
CA ASP A 137 -11.47 -8.03 -3.81
C ASP A 137 -12.74 -7.66 -3.02
N GLN A 138 -13.66 -8.61 -2.80
CA GLN A 138 -14.86 -8.39 -1.98
C GLN A 138 -14.63 -8.66 -0.49
N ASN A 139 -13.73 -9.59 -0.17
CA ASN A 139 -13.53 -10.10 1.19
C ASN A 139 -12.41 -9.36 1.94
N GLU A 140 -11.38 -8.93 1.22
CA GLU A 140 -10.19 -8.30 1.76
C GLU A 140 -9.86 -7.00 1.03
N ASP A 141 -9.15 -6.12 1.75
CA ASP A 141 -8.59 -4.92 1.14
C ASP A 141 -7.24 -5.28 0.48
N LEU A 142 -7.27 -5.39 -0.84
CA LEU A 142 -6.11 -5.70 -1.67
C LEU A 142 -5.50 -4.45 -2.34
N ASP A 143 -6.16 -3.29 -2.25
CA ASP A 143 -5.72 -2.07 -2.91
C ASP A 143 -4.79 -1.27 -1.99
N PHE A 144 -3.48 -1.42 -2.22
CA PHE A 144 -2.44 -0.73 -1.45
C PHE A 144 -2.16 0.70 -1.95
N GLU A 145 -2.58 1.06 -3.16
CA GLU A 145 -2.22 2.33 -3.80
C GLU A 145 -2.76 3.56 -3.05
N PRO A 146 -4.02 3.56 -2.55
CA PRO A 146 -4.56 4.68 -1.78
C PRO A 146 -3.75 4.98 -0.51
N TYR A 147 -3.26 3.95 0.18
CA TYR A 147 -2.49 4.10 1.41
C TYR A 147 -1.13 4.75 1.16
N PHE A 148 -0.43 4.36 0.09
CA PHE A 148 0.83 5.02 -0.28
C PHE A 148 0.60 6.45 -0.77
N ALA A 149 -0.48 6.70 -1.51
CA ALA A 149 -0.84 8.05 -1.93
C ALA A 149 -1.14 8.98 -0.74
N GLU A 150 -1.79 8.45 0.30
CA GLU A 150 -2.04 9.15 1.57
C GLU A 150 -0.73 9.41 2.34
N SER A 151 0.15 8.41 2.45
CA SER A 151 1.48 8.58 3.05
C SER A 151 2.29 9.68 2.35
N ASP A 152 2.27 9.73 1.02
CA ASP A 152 2.95 10.76 0.24
C ASP A 152 2.36 12.16 0.44
N GLN A 153 1.07 12.28 0.74
CA GLN A 153 0.48 13.56 1.13
C GLN A 153 1.03 14.02 2.49
N PHE A 154 1.03 13.14 3.50
CA PHE A 154 1.56 13.45 4.82
C PHE A 154 3.08 13.73 4.81
N ARG A 155 3.86 13.02 3.99
CA ARG A 155 5.30 13.31 3.78
C ARG A 155 5.53 14.69 3.19
N ARG A 156 4.73 15.09 2.19
CA ARG A 156 4.78 16.44 1.61
C ARG A 156 4.44 17.49 2.66
N GLN A 157 3.41 17.24 3.47
CA GLN A 157 3.03 18.11 4.57
C GLN A 157 4.18 18.30 5.57
N SER A 158 4.78 17.20 6.02
CA SER A 158 5.91 17.22 6.96
C SER A 158 7.12 17.94 6.38
N SER A 159 7.46 17.68 5.12
CA SER A 159 8.56 18.36 4.42
C SER A 159 8.32 19.86 4.35
N PHE A 160 7.10 20.30 4.04
CA PHE A 160 6.75 21.71 3.97
C PHE A 160 6.80 22.40 5.34
N LEU A 161 6.32 21.75 6.40
CA LEU A 161 6.41 22.26 7.77
C LEU A 161 7.87 22.34 8.26
N SER A 162 8.70 21.37 7.90
CA SER A 162 10.15 21.38 8.16
C SER A 162 10.84 22.54 7.44
N ALA A 163 10.48 22.81 6.18
CA ALA A 163 10.97 23.99 5.46
C ALA A 163 10.53 25.30 6.12
N THR A 164 9.33 25.35 6.67
CA THR A 164 8.81 26.50 7.42
C THR A 164 9.62 26.78 8.69
N MET A 165 10.10 25.73 9.37
CA MET A 165 11.01 25.91 10.52
C MET A 165 12.32 26.62 10.13
N ILE A 166 12.85 26.38 8.93
CA ILE A 166 14.05 27.08 8.43
C ILE A 166 13.78 28.59 8.30
N VAL A 167 12.61 28.96 7.77
CA VAL A 167 12.20 30.37 7.64
C VAL A 167 12.07 31.03 9.02
N LEU A 168 11.49 30.34 10.00
CA LEU A 168 11.39 30.83 11.37
C LEU A 168 12.76 30.96 12.04
N ALA A 169 13.70 30.04 11.79
CA ALA A 169 15.07 30.15 12.28
C ALA A 169 15.79 31.38 11.69
N VAL A 170 15.56 31.69 10.42
CA VAL A 170 16.07 32.93 9.78
C VAL A 170 15.45 34.18 10.42
N SER A 171 14.15 34.16 10.72
CA SER A 171 13.48 35.25 11.45
C SER A 171 14.10 35.46 12.84
N PHE A 172 14.29 34.38 13.60
CA PHE A 172 14.96 34.40 14.90
C PHE A 172 16.37 35.00 14.80
N TRP A 173 17.14 34.61 13.79
CA TRP A 173 18.48 35.15 13.56
C TRP A 173 18.45 36.66 13.29
N PHE A 174 17.51 37.15 12.48
CA PHE A 174 17.38 38.60 12.25
C PHE A 174 16.96 39.37 13.51
N PHE A 175 16.09 38.80 14.35
CA PHE A 175 15.71 39.42 15.61
C PHE A 175 16.89 39.50 16.59
N THR A 176 17.69 38.45 16.70
CA THR A 176 18.91 38.48 17.53
C THR A 176 19.93 39.51 17.03
N LEU A 177 20.14 39.63 15.71
CA LEU A 177 20.98 40.68 15.13
C LEU A 177 20.45 42.09 15.36
N ALA A 178 19.13 42.27 15.30
CA ALA A 178 18.47 43.54 15.60
C ALA A 178 18.66 43.96 17.06
N GLN A 179 18.72 43.00 17.99
CA GLN A 179 18.97 43.27 19.41
C GLN A 179 20.45 43.62 19.69
N ALA A 180 21.38 42.99 18.97
CA ALA A 180 22.82 43.23 19.13
C ALA A 180 23.31 44.55 18.49
N THR A 181 22.57 45.10 17.53
CA THR A 181 22.98 46.30 16.78
C THR A 181 22.45 47.59 17.41
N GLU A 182 23.32 48.56 17.71
CA GLU A 182 22.91 49.84 18.34
C GLU A 182 22.53 50.96 17.35
N LYS A 183 23.06 50.92 16.12
CA LYS A 183 22.88 51.96 15.09
C LYS A 183 21.52 51.86 14.37
N GLN A 184 21.23 52.83 13.50
CA GLN A 184 20.00 52.91 12.70
C GLN A 184 19.66 51.62 11.91
N PHE A 185 20.68 50.81 11.57
CA PHE A 185 20.51 49.51 10.94
C PHE A 185 19.66 48.50 11.74
N LYS A 186 19.47 48.70 13.05
CA LYS A 186 18.63 47.82 13.89
C LYS A 186 17.19 47.69 13.42
N TYR A 187 16.63 48.74 12.82
CA TYR A 187 15.25 48.72 12.31
C TYR A 187 15.12 47.93 11.00
N ILE A 188 16.19 47.89 10.19
CA ILE A 188 16.22 47.08 8.96
C ILE A 188 16.22 45.60 9.33
N TRP A 189 17.08 45.19 10.28
CA TRP A 189 17.12 43.82 10.77
C TRP A 189 15.79 43.40 11.43
N ALA A 190 15.19 44.27 12.24
CA ALA A 190 13.89 44.01 12.84
C ALA A 190 12.80 43.86 11.77
N GLY A 191 12.79 44.70 10.73
CA GLY A 191 11.86 44.60 9.61
C GLY A 191 11.99 43.30 8.83
N LEU A 192 13.21 42.87 8.54
CA LEU A 192 13.47 41.57 7.90
C LEU A 192 13.05 40.39 8.78
N GLY A 193 13.30 40.47 10.09
CA GLY A 193 12.84 39.47 11.05
C GLY A 193 11.31 39.36 11.08
N VAL A 194 10.59 40.48 11.11
CA VAL A 194 9.12 40.49 11.06
C VAL A 194 8.62 39.93 9.73
N PHE A 195 9.21 40.32 8.60
CA PHE A 195 8.81 39.81 7.29
C PHE A 195 9.00 38.30 7.20
N ALA A 196 10.18 37.77 7.57
CA ALA A 196 10.43 36.34 7.60
C ALA A 196 9.50 35.61 8.59
N GLY A 197 9.19 36.23 9.74
CA GLY A 197 8.24 35.69 10.72
C GLY A 197 6.82 35.57 10.17
N LEU A 198 6.34 36.58 9.44
CA LEU A 198 5.04 36.56 8.77
C LEU A 198 4.99 35.49 7.67
N VAL A 199 6.06 35.35 6.88
CA VAL A 199 6.18 34.26 5.88
C VAL A 199 6.14 32.90 6.57
N GLY A 200 6.82 32.75 7.72
CA GLY A 200 6.78 31.53 8.53
C GLY A 200 5.37 31.21 9.06
N ILE A 201 4.62 32.21 9.54
CA ILE A 201 3.23 32.03 9.98
C ILE A 201 2.34 31.60 8.80
N ALA A 202 2.47 32.26 7.64
CA ALA A 202 1.75 31.86 6.44
C ALA A 202 2.10 30.43 6.01
N GLY A 203 3.39 30.05 6.13
CA GLY A 203 3.86 28.68 5.91
C GLY A 203 3.19 27.66 6.84
N ILE A 204 3.05 27.96 8.14
CA ILE A 204 2.35 27.04 9.06
C ILE A 204 0.88 26.86 8.62
N ILE A 205 0.19 27.94 8.27
CA ILE A 205 -1.21 27.89 7.85
C ILE A 205 -1.37 27.08 6.56
N ILE A 206 -0.55 27.36 5.55
CA ILE A 206 -0.57 26.62 4.28
C ILE A 206 -0.23 25.14 4.52
N GLY A 207 0.78 24.86 5.35
CA GLY A 207 1.17 23.50 5.71
C GLY A 207 0.06 22.74 6.44
N SER A 208 -0.74 23.41 7.26
CA SER A 208 -1.90 22.80 7.91
C SER A 208 -3.07 22.52 6.96
N LEU A 209 -3.16 23.25 5.85
CA LEU A 209 -4.21 23.10 4.82
C LEU A 209 -3.81 22.15 3.68
N LEU A 210 -2.55 21.70 3.65
CA LEU A 210 -2.04 20.69 2.72
C LEU A 210 -2.31 19.25 3.20
N ALA A 211 -2.86 19.09 4.41
CA ALA A 211 -3.39 17.82 4.92
C ALA A 211 -4.72 17.46 4.27
#